data_AF-A0A9X5XHP1-F1
#
_entry.id   AF-A0A9X5XHP1-F1
#
_cell.length_a   1.000
_cell.length_b   1.000
_cell.length_c   1.000
_cell.angle_alpha   90.00
_cell.angle_beta   90.00
_cell.angle_gamma   90.00
#
_symmetry.space_group_name_H-M   'P 1'
#
loop_
_entity.id
_entity.type
_entity.pdbx_description
1 polymer ?
#
loop_
_entity_poly.entity_id
_entity_poly.type
_entity_poly.pdbx_seq_one_letter_code
_entity_poly.pdbx_strand_id
1 'polypeptide(L)'
;MLKRVFVAPDPGRLRLRGAVRAVLGIGLAVALCGATGSSLAGAVAGGLAALLALFTVTDATVRGQLATTALLPVVGLPVLALAATLHDHPTARGAAFLAVVGAGVYARRWGARGHALGVFGFMAFFMAQFLHTVPARLPELYGAVLLALLASSAVRFGLWCYERRMPPAGAPAPSAGRGLARPTTRQAVQAVVAAAFALG
;
A
#
# COMPACT_ATOMS: atom_id res chain seq x y z
N MET A 1 7.53 22.39 -33.46
CA MET A 1 6.24 21.67 -33.29
C MET A 1 6.32 20.42 -32.41
N LEU A 2 7.52 19.86 -32.09
CA LEU A 2 7.68 18.72 -31.18
C LEU A 2 7.20 18.95 -29.73
N LYS A 3 7.26 20.18 -29.20
CA LYS A 3 6.85 20.49 -27.81
C LYS A 3 5.39 20.12 -27.50
N ARG A 4 4.47 20.17 -28.47
CA ARG A 4 3.06 19.82 -28.25
C ARG A 4 2.81 18.31 -28.22
N VAL A 5 3.69 17.52 -28.84
CA VAL A 5 3.60 16.04 -28.83
C VAL A 5 3.97 15.47 -27.45
N PHE A 6 4.83 16.16 -26.70
CA PHE A 6 5.22 15.76 -25.33
C PHE A 6 4.32 16.34 -24.23
N VAL A 7 3.34 17.18 -24.57
CA VAL A 7 2.40 17.75 -23.61
C VAL A 7 1.13 16.93 -23.65
N ALA A 8 1.04 15.92 -22.79
CA ALA A 8 -0.20 15.21 -22.53
C ALA A 8 -1.21 16.19 -21.88
N PRO A 9 -2.35 16.49 -22.52
CA PRO A 9 -3.36 17.39 -21.94
C PRO A 9 -3.84 16.87 -20.58
N ASP A 10 -3.89 17.74 -19.57
CA ASP A 10 -4.46 17.46 -18.23
C ASP A 10 -5.66 18.38 -17.96
N PRO A 11 -6.78 18.21 -18.69
CA PRO A 11 -7.98 19.01 -18.48
C PRO A 11 -8.46 18.86 -17.03
N GLY A 12 -8.67 19.98 -16.34
CA GLY A 12 -9.01 19.98 -14.91
C GLY A 12 -7.81 19.79 -13.95
N ARG A 13 -6.58 19.71 -14.47
CA ARG A 13 -5.32 19.58 -13.70
C ARG A 13 -5.33 18.42 -12.71
N LEU A 14 -6.01 17.32 -13.02
CA LEU A 14 -6.23 16.22 -12.07
C LEU A 14 -4.92 15.50 -11.74
N ARG A 15 -4.04 15.32 -12.74
CA ARG A 15 -2.72 14.70 -12.51
C ARG A 15 -1.85 15.59 -11.64
N LEU A 16 -1.84 16.90 -11.92
CA LEU A 16 -1.09 17.86 -11.10
C LEU A 16 -1.60 17.90 -9.65
N ARG A 17 -2.92 17.97 -9.45
CA ARG A 17 -3.53 17.98 -8.09
C ARG A 17 -3.20 16.71 -7.32
N GLY A 18 -3.29 15.56 -7.99
CA GLY A 18 -2.90 14.27 -7.41
C GLY A 18 -1.42 14.25 -6.99
N ALA A 19 -0.53 14.70 -7.87
CA ALA A 19 0.91 14.74 -7.60
C ALA A 19 1.28 15.71 -6.47
N VAL A 20 0.74 16.93 -6.48
CA VAL A 20 0.97 17.93 -5.40
C VAL A 20 0.51 17.37 -4.06
N ARG A 21 -0.67 16.75 -4.01
CA ARG A 21 -1.17 16.12 -2.80
C ARG A 21 -0.30 14.96 -2.33
N ALA A 22 0.22 14.15 -3.25
CA ALA A 22 1.15 13.08 -2.93
C ALA A 22 2.44 13.62 -2.29
N VAL A 23 3.04 14.64 -2.89
CA VAL A 23 4.25 15.29 -2.35
C VAL A 23 3.98 15.87 -0.96
N LEU A 24 2.88 16.60 -0.78
CA LEU A 24 2.52 17.18 0.52
C LEU A 24 2.24 16.09 1.57
N GLY A 25 1.48 15.06 1.21
CA GLY A 25 1.09 13.99 2.14
C GLY A 25 2.27 13.12 2.57
N ILE A 26 3.12 12.71 1.62
CA ILE A 26 4.31 11.90 1.90
C ILE A 26 5.36 12.76 2.62
N GLY A 27 5.59 13.99 2.14
CA GLY A 27 6.54 14.92 2.76
C GLY A 27 6.18 15.23 4.20
N LEU A 28 4.90 15.51 4.50
CA LEU A 28 4.42 15.70 5.86
C LEU A 28 4.60 14.45 6.72
N ALA A 29 4.27 13.27 6.19
CA ALA A 29 4.44 12.00 6.91
C ALA A 29 5.91 11.76 7.32
N VAL A 30 6.85 11.94 6.39
CA VAL A 30 8.29 11.78 6.64
C VAL A 30 8.79 12.85 7.62
N ALA A 31 8.39 14.10 7.44
CA ALA A 31 8.77 15.20 8.33
C ALA A 31 8.29 14.97 9.77
N LEU A 32 7.05 14.50 9.96
CA LEU A 32 6.52 14.17 11.28
C LEU A 32 7.21 12.95 11.91
N CYS A 33 7.53 11.92 11.13
CA CYS A 33 8.34 10.80 11.63
C CYS A 33 9.70 11.29 12.13
N GLY A 34 10.38 12.16 11.37
CA GLY A 34 11.65 12.76 11.81
C GLY A 34 11.50 13.66 13.05
N ALA A 35 10.46 14.50 13.10
CA ALA A 35 10.21 15.41 14.22
C ALA A 35 9.86 14.68 15.53
N THR A 36 9.25 13.50 15.44
CA THR A 36 8.95 12.63 16.60
C THR A 36 10.14 11.78 17.03
N GLY A 37 11.32 11.96 16.42
CA GLY A 37 12.54 11.22 16.77
C GLY A 37 12.57 9.79 16.23
N SER A 38 11.73 9.46 15.24
CA SER A 38 11.83 8.16 14.57
C SER A 38 13.21 8.00 13.93
N SER A 39 13.77 6.79 13.96
CA SER A 39 14.99 6.50 13.21
C SER A 39 14.79 6.67 11.70
N LEU A 40 15.88 6.65 10.94
CA LEU A 40 15.80 6.62 9.48
C LEU A 40 14.91 5.47 8.97
N ALA A 41 15.00 4.29 9.60
CA ALA A 41 14.16 3.14 9.26
C ALA A 41 12.66 3.44 9.51
N GLY A 42 12.34 4.10 10.64
CA GLY A 42 10.99 4.57 10.94
C GLY A 42 10.49 5.60 9.91
N ALA A 43 11.31 6.59 9.55
CA ALA A 43 10.95 7.60 8.55
C ALA A 43 10.72 6.98 7.15
N VAL A 44 11.55 6.00 6.75
CA VAL A 44 11.37 5.24 5.51
C VAL A 44 10.07 4.42 5.55
N ALA A 45 9.79 3.75 6.68
CA ALA A 45 8.58 2.97 6.85
C ALA A 45 7.30 3.83 6.80
N GLY A 46 7.31 4.97 7.48
CA GLY A 46 6.24 5.95 7.43
C GLY A 46 6.05 6.52 6.02
N GLY A 47 7.13 6.92 5.34
CA GLY A 47 7.08 7.42 3.97
C GLY A 47 6.49 6.40 2.99
N LEU A 48 6.92 5.14 3.08
CA LEU A 48 6.36 4.04 2.28
C LEU A 48 4.88 3.82 2.58
N ALA A 49 4.47 3.82 3.85
CA ALA A 49 3.08 3.66 4.23
C ALA A 49 2.19 4.78 3.65
N ALA A 50 2.62 6.04 3.75
CA ALA A 50 1.93 7.18 3.17
C ALA A 50 1.83 7.10 1.64
N LEU A 51 2.94 6.73 0.98
CA LEU A 51 2.98 6.54 -0.47
C LEU A 51 1.96 5.49 -0.91
N LEU A 52 1.98 4.32 -0.28
CA LEU A 52 1.04 3.24 -0.61
C LEU A 52 -0.40 3.66 -0.35
N ALA A 53 -0.70 4.35 0.76
CA ALA A 53 -2.04 4.82 1.05
C ALA A 53 -2.57 5.81 0.00
N LEU A 54 -1.72 6.71 -0.51
CA LEU A 54 -2.12 7.71 -1.49
C LEU A 54 -2.28 7.14 -2.91
N PHE A 55 -1.48 6.15 -3.29
CA PHE A 55 -1.47 5.61 -4.66
C PHE A 55 -2.27 4.32 -4.85
N THR A 56 -2.41 3.49 -3.82
CA THR A 56 -3.10 2.18 -3.96
C THR A 56 -4.58 2.26 -3.58
N VAL A 57 -4.95 3.15 -2.64
CA VAL A 57 -6.34 3.33 -2.20
C VAL A 57 -7.11 4.11 -3.25
N THR A 58 -7.85 3.37 -4.05
CA THR A 58 -8.52 3.84 -5.28
C THR A 58 -10.02 3.54 -5.28
N ASP A 59 -10.61 3.31 -4.09
CA ASP A 59 -12.07 3.16 -3.96
C ASP A 59 -12.83 4.31 -4.63
N ALA A 60 -13.95 3.99 -5.28
CA ALA A 60 -14.73 4.95 -6.07
C ALA A 60 -15.35 6.08 -5.25
N THR A 61 -15.54 5.89 -3.95
CA THR A 61 -16.12 6.88 -3.03
C THR A 61 -15.13 7.28 -1.96
N VAL A 62 -15.19 8.53 -1.50
CA VAL A 62 -14.35 9.03 -0.39
C VAL A 62 -14.55 8.20 0.88
N ARG A 63 -15.80 7.79 1.17
CA ARG A 63 -16.09 6.92 2.32
C ARG A 63 -15.43 5.55 2.18
N GLY A 64 -15.43 4.98 0.96
CA GLY A 64 -14.70 3.76 0.64
C GLY A 64 -13.19 3.92 0.85
N GLN A 65 -12.62 5.03 0.38
CA GLN A 65 -11.19 5.32 0.54
C GLN A 65 -10.81 5.43 2.01
N LEU A 66 -11.57 6.16 2.82
CA LEU A 66 -11.37 6.25 4.27
C LEU A 66 -11.41 4.87 4.94
N ALA A 67 -12.42 4.05 4.61
CA ALA A 67 -12.55 2.71 5.16
C ALA A 67 -11.36 1.82 4.77
N THR A 68 -10.93 1.84 3.51
CA THR A 68 -9.77 1.08 3.06
C THR A 68 -8.48 1.58 3.73
N THR A 69 -8.27 2.89 3.84
CA THR A 69 -7.11 3.46 4.56
C THR A 69 -7.08 3.03 6.03
N ALA A 70 -8.23 3.01 6.71
CA ALA A 70 -8.32 2.53 8.09
C ALA A 70 -8.05 1.02 8.23
N LEU A 71 -8.26 0.23 7.18
CA LEU A 71 -7.95 -1.20 7.15
C LEU A 71 -6.47 -1.49 6.83
N LEU A 72 -5.72 -0.55 6.27
CA LEU A 72 -4.29 -0.73 5.97
C LEU A 72 -3.48 -1.19 7.21
N PRO A 73 -3.55 -0.53 8.39
CA PRO A 73 -2.78 -0.98 9.55
C PRO A 73 -3.27 -2.32 10.10
N VAL A 74 -4.56 -2.65 9.94
CA VAL A 74 -5.12 -3.93 10.36
C VAL A 74 -4.49 -5.10 9.60
N VAL A 75 -4.05 -4.89 8.35
CA VAL A 75 -3.35 -5.90 7.56
C VAL A 75 -1.83 -5.75 7.69
N GLY A 76 -1.31 -4.53 7.57
CA GLY A 76 0.13 -4.29 7.50
C GLY A 76 0.87 -4.52 8.82
N LEU A 77 0.31 -4.11 9.97
CA LEU A 77 1.00 -4.26 11.26
C LEU A 77 1.16 -5.74 11.66
N PRO A 78 0.13 -6.61 11.52
CA PRO A 78 0.31 -8.05 11.76
C PRO A 78 1.32 -8.69 10.80
N VAL A 79 1.31 -8.31 9.51
CA VAL A 79 2.28 -8.83 8.54
C VAL A 79 3.71 -8.38 8.87
N LEU A 80 3.88 -7.13 9.33
CA LEU A 80 5.17 -6.63 9.79
C LEU A 80 5.66 -7.38 11.05
N ALA A 81 4.78 -7.66 12.00
CA ALA A 81 5.11 -8.50 13.17
C ALA A 81 5.50 -9.92 12.76
N LEU A 82 4.75 -10.54 11.84
CA LEU A 82 5.06 -11.87 11.31
C LEU A 82 6.46 -11.89 10.68
N ALA A 83 6.79 -10.90 9.85
CA ALA A 83 8.11 -10.81 9.23
C ALA A 83 9.23 -10.62 10.28
N ALA A 84 9.03 -9.72 11.26
CA ALA A 84 10.00 -9.43 12.29
C ALA A 84 10.25 -10.61 13.25
N THR A 85 9.20 -11.37 13.58
CA THR A 85 9.33 -12.55 14.46
C THR A 85 9.98 -13.74 13.76
N LEU A 86 9.84 -13.83 12.43
CA LEU A 86 10.50 -14.85 11.62
C LEU A 86 11.91 -14.44 11.14
N HIS A 87 12.48 -13.36 11.68
CA HIS A 87 13.77 -12.80 11.24
C HIS A 87 14.89 -13.85 11.15
N ASP A 88 15.07 -14.63 12.22
CA ASP A 88 16.12 -15.65 12.35
C ASP A 88 15.76 -17.02 11.75
N HIS A 89 14.57 -17.16 11.17
CA HIS A 89 14.04 -18.44 10.67
C HIS A 89 13.85 -18.38 9.14
N PRO A 90 14.92 -18.48 8.34
CA PRO A 90 14.88 -18.19 6.90
C PRO A 90 13.87 -19.05 6.12
N THR A 91 13.72 -20.33 6.48
CA THR A 91 12.76 -21.25 5.86
C THR A 91 11.32 -20.88 6.19
N ALA A 92 11.01 -20.65 7.46
CA ALA A 92 9.68 -20.21 7.91
C ALA A 92 9.31 -18.84 7.33
N ARG A 93 10.29 -17.94 7.25
CA ARG A 93 10.16 -16.62 6.62
C ARG A 93 9.86 -16.70 5.13
N GLY A 94 10.52 -17.62 4.41
CA GLY A 94 10.21 -17.91 3.01
C GLY A 94 8.78 -18.42 2.82
N ALA A 95 8.34 -19.37 3.66
CA ALA A 95 6.96 -19.87 3.62
C ALA A 95 5.94 -18.76 3.92
N ALA A 96 6.19 -17.92 4.93
CA ALA A 96 5.34 -16.78 5.26
C ALA A 96 5.29 -15.75 4.12
N PHE A 97 6.41 -15.47 3.46
CA PHE A 97 6.46 -14.60 2.28
C PHE A 97 5.55 -15.12 1.16
N LEU A 98 5.63 -16.42 0.83
CA LEU A 98 4.76 -17.04 -0.18
C LEU A 98 3.29 -16.94 0.20
N ALA A 99 2.95 -17.17 1.47
CA ALA A 99 1.58 -17.03 1.96
C ALA A 99 1.07 -15.59 1.82
N VAL A 100 1.88 -14.58 2.17
CA VAL A 100 1.52 -13.15 2.04
C VAL A 100 1.36 -12.76 0.58
N VAL A 101 2.25 -13.19 -0.33
CA VAL A 101 2.13 -12.95 -1.78
C VAL A 101 0.84 -13.56 -2.31
N GLY A 102 0.59 -14.83 -2.02
CA GLY A 102 -0.62 -15.53 -2.46
C GLY A 102 -1.89 -14.87 -1.94
N ALA A 103 -1.96 -14.58 -0.65
CA ALA A 103 -3.09 -13.92 -0.03
C ALA A 103 -3.32 -12.51 -0.60
N GLY A 104 -2.25 -11.73 -0.77
CA GLY A 104 -2.33 -10.36 -1.29
C GLY A 104 -2.81 -10.30 -2.74
N VAL A 105 -2.32 -11.19 -3.60
CA VAL A 105 -2.80 -11.27 -5.00
C VAL A 105 -4.23 -11.82 -5.06
N TYR A 106 -4.54 -12.85 -4.26
CA TYR A 106 -5.88 -13.39 -4.17
C TYR A 106 -6.91 -12.35 -3.70
N ALA A 107 -6.48 -11.45 -2.82
CA ALA A 107 -7.33 -10.38 -2.30
C ALA A 107 -7.84 -9.41 -3.36
N ARG A 108 -7.18 -9.31 -4.54
CA ARG A 108 -7.65 -8.48 -5.66
C ARG A 108 -9.07 -8.83 -6.14
N ARG A 109 -9.59 -10.00 -5.77
CA ARG A 109 -10.99 -10.38 -6.00
C ARG A 109 -12.02 -9.45 -5.34
N TRP A 110 -11.62 -8.69 -4.32
CA TRP A 110 -12.43 -7.66 -3.65
C TRP A 110 -12.18 -6.25 -4.23
N GLY A 111 -11.75 -6.16 -5.48
CA GLY A 111 -11.60 -4.89 -6.21
C GLY A 111 -10.47 -4.02 -5.67
N ALA A 112 -10.66 -2.69 -5.75
CA ALA A 112 -9.69 -1.68 -5.34
C ALA A 112 -9.22 -1.86 -3.88
N ARG A 113 -10.16 -2.14 -2.97
CA ARG A 113 -9.85 -2.39 -1.55
C ARG A 113 -8.92 -3.59 -1.38
N GLY A 114 -9.28 -4.72 -1.97
CA GLY A 114 -8.48 -5.94 -1.88
C GLY A 114 -7.09 -5.78 -2.49
N HIS A 115 -6.98 -5.02 -3.59
CA HIS A 115 -5.71 -4.66 -4.19
C HIS A 115 -4.84 -3.82 -3.24
N ALA A 116 -5.39 -2.74 -2.66
CA ALA A 116 -4.67 -1.86 -1.74
C ALA A 116 -4.17 -2.62 -0.50
N LEU A 117 -5.03 -3.41 0.14
CA LEU A 117 -4.66 -4.22 1.30
C LEU A 117 -3.59 -5.26 0.97
N GLY A 118 -3.69 -5.92 -0.19
CA GLY A 118 -2.72 -6.90 -0.62
C GLY A 118 -1.34 -6.29 -0.89
N VAL A 119 -1.27 -5.15 -1.58
CA VAL A 119 -0.02 -4.43 -1.83
C VAL A 119 0.58 -3.92 -0.53
N PHE A 120 -0.24 -3.37 0.38
CA PHE A 120 0.23 -2.86 1.67
C PHE A 120 0.81 -3.97 2.55
N GLY A 121 0.13 -5.12 2.64
CA GLY A 121 0.64 -6.30 3.36
C GLY A 121 1.95 -6.81 2.76
N PHE A 122 2.00 -6.99 1.43
CA PHE A 122 3.23 -7.40 0.74
C PHE A 122 4.39 -6.45 1.02
N MET A 123 4.17 -5.13 0.89
CA MET A 123 5.22 -4.14 1.13
C MET A 123 5.63 -4.05 2.60
N ALA A 124 4.71 -4.29 3.55
CA ALA A 124 5.06 -4.38 4.97
C ALA A 124 6.00 -5.57 5.24
N PHE A 125 5.71 -6.74 4.66
CA PHE A 125 6.60 -7.91 4.76
C PHE A 125 7.94 -7.60 4.10
N PHE A 126 7.91 -7.12 2.86
CA PHE A 126 9.12 -6.83 2.07
C PHE A 126 10.01 -5.81 2.77
N MET A 127 9.43 -4.73 3.29
CA MET A 127 10.15 -3.71 4.05
C MET A 127 10.85 -4.28 5.29
N ALA A 128 10.22 -5.17 6.05
CA ALA A 128 10.89 -5.81 7.20
C ALA A 128 12.15 -6.58 6.79
N GLN A 129 12.13 -7.22 5.62
CA GLN A 129 13.30 -7.93 5.10
C GLN A 129 14.45 -6.98 4.77
N PHE A 130 14.16 -5.86 4.09
CA PHE A 130 15.17 -4.87 3.71
C PHE A 130 15.73 -4.11 4.91
N LEU A 131 14.88 -3.81 5.89
CA LEU A 131 15.29 -3.12 7.12
C LEU A 131 15.87 -4.06 8.16
N HIS A 132 15.97 -5.36 7.88
CA HIS A 132 16.40 -6.39 8.84
C HIS A 132 15.65 -6.25 10.17
N THR A 133 14.33 -6.06 10.10
CA THR A 133 13.50 -5.74 11.26
C THR A 133 13.46 -6.93 12.22
N VAL A 134 13.67 -6.63 13.51
CA VAL A 134 13.52 -7.55 14.64
C VAL A 134 12.38 -7.08 15.55
N PRO A 135 11.82 -7.94 16.43
CA PRO A 135 10.65 -7.61 17.23
C PRO A 135 10.81 -6.35 18.10
N ALA A 136 12.02 -6.09 18.60
CA ALA A 136 12.33 -4.90 19.40
C ALA A 136 12.11 -3.57 18.66
N ARG A 137 12.10 -3.58 17.32
CA ARG A 137 11.86 -2.38 16.49
C ARG A 137 10.39 -2.17 16.14
N LEU A 138 9.51 -3.15 16.43
CA LEU A 138 8.09 -3.07 16.07
C LEU A 138 7.36 -1.86 16.67
N PRO A 139 7.53 -1.50 17.96
CA PRO A 139 6.80 -0.36 18.53
C PRO A 139 7.08 0.95 17.77
N GLU A 140 8.35 1.18 17.41
CA GLU A 140 8.78 2.33 16.63
C GLU A 140 8.15 2.33 15.23
N LEU A 141 8.27 1.21 14.51
CA LEU A 141 7.73 1.10 13.15
C LEU A 141 6.20 1.19 13.12
N TYR A 142 5.52 0.67 14.13
CA TYR A 142 4.06 0.80 14.27
C TYR A 142 3.67 2.26 14.46
N GLY A 143 4.37 2.96 15.36
CA GLY A 143 4.17 4.41 15.57
C GLY A 143 4.36 5.20 14.28
N ALA A 144 5.46 4.95 13.56
CA ALA A 144 5.77 5.64 12.31
C ALA A 144 4.73 5.38 11.21
N VAL A 145 4.30 4.12 11.02
CA VAL A 145 3.27 3.76 10.05
C VAL A 145 1.93 4.44 10.39
N LEU A 146 1.49 4.36 11.64
CA LEU A 146 0.23 4.97 12.07
C LEU A 146 0.25 6.49 11.92
N LEU A 147 1.33 7.14 12.36
CA LEU A 147 1.53 8.57 12.22
C LEU A 147 1.51 9.01 10.76
N ALA A 148 2.20 8.28 9.88
CA ALA A 148 2.24 8.58 8.46
C ALA A 148 0.87 8.40 7.77
N LEU A 149 0.11 7.37 8.15
CA LEU A 149 -1.25 7.16 7.65
C LEU A 149 -2.18 8.29 8.11
N LEU A 150 -2.07 8.75 9.36
CA LEU A 150 -2.82 9.89 9.86
C LEU A 150 -2.45 11.19 9.12
N ALA A 151 -1.16 11.45 8.95
CA ALA A 151 -0.65 12.64 8.26
C ALA A 151 -1.10 12.71 6.80
N SER A 152 -0.89 11.63 6.04
CA SER A 152 -1.31 11.54 4.64
C SER A 152 -2.84 11.59 4.50
N SER A 153 -3.58 11.01 5.46
CA SER A 153 -5.06 11.11 5.52
C SER A 153 -5.52 12.54 5.81
N ALA A 154 -4.86 13.28 6.70
CA ALA A 154 -5.18 14.67 6.99
C ALA A 154 -5.01 15.55 5.73
N VAL A 155 -3.95 15.32 4.96
CA VAL A 155 -3.75 16.01 3.67
C VAL A 155 -4.82 15.59 2.65
N ARG A 156 -5.09 14.28 2.52
CA ARG A 156 -6.02 13.75 1.51
C ARG A 156 -7.48 14.11 1.77
N PHE A 157 -7.94 13.99 3.00
CA PHE A 157 -9.35 14.07 3.36
C PHE A 157 -9.72 15.36 4.10
N GLY A 158 -8.76 15.99 4.80
CA GLY A 158 -8.96 17.25 5.51
C GLY A 158 -8.65 18.45 4.62
N LEU A 159 -7.37 18.64 4.26
CA LEU A 159 -6.91 19.85 3.58
C LEU A 159 -7.42 19.95 2.14
N TRP A 160 -7.37 18.85 1.38
CA TRP A 160 -7.61 18.90 -0.07
C TRP A 160 -8.35 17.67 -0.61
N CYS A 161 -9.60 17.47 -0.16
CA CYS A 161 -10.46 16.38 -0.62
C CYS A 161 -11.26 16.75 -1.90
N TYR A 162 -10.56 16.89 -3.04
CA TYR A 162 -11.22 17.28 -4.29
C TYR A 162 -12.08 16.17 -4.91
N GLU A 163 -11.89 14.92 -4.52
CA GLU A 163 -12.69 13.77 -4.95
C GLU A 163 -14.17 13.89 -4.61
N ARG A 164 -14.54 14.66 -3.57
CA ARG A 164 -15.95 14.91 -3.23
C ARG A 164 -16.74 15.57 -4.36
N ARG A 165 -16.05 16.27 -5.27
CA ARG A 165 -16.64 16.99 -6.40
C ARG A 165 -16.53 16.21 -7.72
N MET A 166 -16.00 14.99 -7.69
CA MET A 166 -15.85 14.14 -8.87
C MET A 166 -16.97 13.11 -8.91
N PRO A 167 -17.56 12.82 -10.09
CA PRO A 167 -18.48 11.70 -10.22
C PRO A 167 -17.74 10.39 -9.88
N PRO A 168 -18.38 9.46 -9.17
CA PRO A 168 -17.76 8.19 -8.81
C PRO A 168 -17.35 7.44 -10.07
N ALA A 169 -16.14 6.87 -10.05
CA ALA A 169 -15.65 6.06 -11.15
C ALA A 169 -16.57 4.84 -11.36
N GLY A 170 -16.84 4.49 -12.62
CA GLY A 170 -17.64 3.32 -12.96
C GLY A 170 -17.03 2.03 -12.39
N ALA A 171 -17.88 1.16 -11.86
CA ALA A 171 -17.44 -0.12 -11.32
C ALA A 171 -16.93 -1.02 -12.47
N PRO A 172 -15.74 -1.64 -12.35
CA PRO A 172 -15.28 -2.61 -13.33
C PRO A 172 -16.22 -3.83 -13.36
N ALA A 173 -16.34 -4.46 -14.52
CA ALA A 173 -17.15 -5.66 -14.68
C ALA A 173 -16.68 -6.77 -13.70
N PRO A 174 -17.61 -7.49 -13.05
CA PRO A 174 -17.25 -8.56 -12.14
C PRO A 174 -16.48 -9.66 -12.87
N SER A 175 -15.43 -10.19 -12.21
CA SER A 175 -14.66 -11.32 -12.75
C SER A 175 -15.52 -12.59 -12.76
N ALA A 176 -15.80 -13.12 -13.95
CA ALA A 176 -16.50 -14.38 -14.13
C ALA A 176 -15.59 -15.61 -13.87
N GLY A 177 -16.20 -16.75 -13.53
CA GLY A 177 -15.51 -18.04 -13.34
C GLY A 177 -15.31 -18.46 -11.87
N ARG A 178 -14.98 -19.74 -11.67
CA ARG A 178 -14.69 -20.37 -10.37
C ARG A 178 -13.33 -21.06 -10.39
N GLY A 179 -12.75 -21.31 -9.22
CA GLY A 179 -11.43 -21.98 -9.11
C GLY A 179 -10.35 -21.27 -9.94
N LEU A 180 -9.56 -22.04 -10.68
CA LEU A 180 -8.50 -21.54 -11.58
C LEU A 180 -9.00 -20.86 -12.86
N ALA A 181 -10.28 -21.04 -13.22
CA ALA A 181 -10.88 -20.29 -14.32
C ALA A 181 -10.99 -18.80 -13.99
N ARG A 182 -11.11 -18.45 -12.69
CA ARG A 182 -11.13 -17.06 -12.24
C ARG A 182 -9.74 -16.44 -12.34
N PRO A 183 -9.57 -15.29 -13.03
CA PRO A 183 -8.25 -14.66 -13.25
C PRO A 183 -7.48 -14.37 -11.95
N THR A 184 -8.16 -13.92 -10.90
CA THR A 184 -7.51 -13.57 -9.62
C THR A 184 -6.94 -14.78 -8.90
N THR A 185 -7.64 -15.92 -8.92
CA THR A 185 -7.13 -17.18 -8.36
C THR A 185 -5.92 -17.67 -9.13
N ARG A 186 -6.00 -17.66 -10.46
CA ARG A 186 -4.88 -18.07 -11.32
C ARG A 186 -3.65 -17.18 -11.11
N GLN A 187 -3.84 -15.85 -11.07
CA GLN A 187 -2.75 -14.91 -10.78
C GLN A 187 -2.14 -15.13 -9.40
N ALA A 188 -2.95 -15.45 -8.38
CA ALA A 188 -2.43 -15.75 -7.05
C ALA A 188 -1.52 -16.98 -7.07
N VAL A 189 -1.95 -18.07 -7.74
CA VAL A 189 -1.12 -19.27 -7.91
C VAL A 189 0.15 -18.94 -8.70
N GLN A 190 0.04 -18.24 -9.82
CA GLN A 190 1.19 -17.82 -10.62
C GLN A 190 2.18 -16.98 -9.81
N ALA A 191 1.71 -16.05 -8.99
CA ALA A 191 2.55 -15.21 -8.14
C ALA A 191 3.27 -16.03 -7.06
N VAL A 192 2.58 -16.99 -6.43
CA VAL A 192 3.19 -17.90 -5.45
C VAL A 192 4.25 -18.78 -6.11
N VAL A 193 3.95 -19.37 -7.28
CA VAL A 193 4.92 -20.19 -8.03
C VAL A 193 6.14 -19.37 -8.43
N ALA A 194 5.95 -18.17 -8.97
CA ALA A 194 7.05 -17.29 -9.35
C ALA A 194 7.88 -16.85 -8.13
N ALA A 195 7.24 -16.53 -7.00
CA ALA A 195 7.94 -16.19 -5.77
C ALA A 195 8.70 -17.39 -5.18
N ALA A 196 8.14 -18.59 -5.26
CA ALA A 196 8.80 -19.82 -4.80
C ALA A 196 10.05 -20.11 -5.65
N PHE A 197 9.95 -19.95 -6.96
CA PHE A 197 11.09 -20.06 -7.87
C PHE A 197 12.18 -19.02 -7.54
N ALA A 198 11.80 -17.78 -7.22
CA ALA A 198 12.77 -16.74 -6.87
C ALA A 198 13.46 -16.95 -5.51
N LEU A 199 12.89 -17.78 -4.62
CA LEU A 199 13.50 -18.16 -3.34
C LEU A 199 14.42 -19.39 -3.45
N GLY A 200 14.39 -20.10 -4.59
CA GLY A 200 15.17 -21.30 -4.88
C GLY A 200 16.48 -20.98 -5.59
#